data_AF-A0A562KST4-F1
#
_entry.id   AF-A0A562KST4-F1
#
_cell.length_a   1.000
_cell.length_b   1.000
_cell.length_c   1.000
_cell.angle_alpha   90.00
_cell.angle_beta   90.00
_cell.angle_gamma   90.00
#
_symmetry.space_group_name_H-M   'P 1'
#
loop_
_entity.id
_entity.type
_entity.pdbx_description
1 polymer ?
#
loop_
_entity_poly.entity_id
_entity_poly.type
_entity_poly.pdbx_seq_one_letter_code
_entity_poly.pdbx_strand_id
1 'polypeptide(L)'
;MRYLKLFFFLIGFVFISCKEDKSMVVNNDLVSDEECIQLLNEVLSDTVNLKLIPSKRIIISNCDFHRWNLSAFENYSDYDFLYELLEEKDTAFVKNQIDTLKCFKTTELKNFGFQVYDFKKILDKVEYDSIPKEIEKINISNGNPEFGDGFIMIQRPIFNRKRDKILLRIDYMTSGIDYLLSKKNNSWEKKKVGGWME
;
A
#
# COMPACT_ATOMS: atom_id res chain seq x y z
N MET A 1 56.63 27.68 -6.73
CA MET A 1 56.41 26.21 -6.61
C MET A 1 55.67 25.75 -5.33
N ARG A 2 55.23 26.64 -4.42
CA ARG A 2 54.55 26.22 -3.17
C ARG A 2 53.04 25.95 -3.35
N TYR A 3 52.39 26.63 -4.30
CA TYR A 3 50.95 26.51 -4.57
C TYR A 3 50.59 25.41 -5.58
N LEU A 4 51.53 24.98 -6.42
CA LEU A 4 51.29 23.93 -7.43
C LEU A 4 51.03 22.57 -6.76
N LYS A 5 51.72 22.29 -5.65
CA LYS A 5 51.54 21.06 -4.86
C LYS A 5 50.18 21.03 -4.14
N LEU A 6 49.64 22.18 -3.75
CA LEU A 6 48.32 22.27 -3.10
C LEU A 6 47.19 22.02 -4.10
N PHE A 7 47.35 22.46 -5.34
CA PHE A 7 46.37 22.28 -6.41
C PHE A 7 46.22 20.81 -6.82
N PHE A 8 47.33 20.06 -6.92
CA PHE A 8 47.28 18.62 -7.16
C PHE A 8 46.67 17.82 -6.00
N PHE A 9 46.84 18.28 -4.75
CA PHE A 9 46.20 17.64 -3.57
C PHE A 9 44.68 17.82 -3.56
N LEU A 10 44.19 18.99 -3.97
CA LEU A 10 42.74 19.27 -4.09
C LEU A 10 42.10 18.46 -5.23
N ILE A 11 42.77 18.32 -6.37
CA ILE A 11 42.28 17.49 -7.48
C ILE A 11 42.27 16.00 -7.10
N GLY A 12 43.27 15.53 -6.35
CA GLY A 12 43.31 14.16 -5.82
C GLY A 12 42.12 13.82 -4.91
N PHE A 13 41.66 14.77 -4.08
CA PHE A 13 40.46 14.58 -3.24
C PHE A 13 39.17 14.54 -4.05
N VAL A 14 39.07 15.28 -5.16
CA VAL A 14 37.90 15.24 -6.05
C VAL A 14 37.80 13.89 -6.77
N PHE A 15 38.93 13.24 -7.10
CA PHE A 15 38.91 11.91 -7.73
C PHE A 15 38.72 10.75 -6.74
N ILE A 16 39.09 10.89 -5.47
CA ILE A 16 38.83 9.87 -4.44
C ILE A 16 37.36 9.89 -3.98
N SER A 17 36.67 11.04 -4.08
CA SER A 17 35.23 11.14 -3.79
C SER A 17 34.31 10.63 -4.91
N CYS A 18 34.87 10.16 -6.04
CA CYS A 18 34.13 9.61 -7.18
C CYS A 18 34.49 8.15 -7.50
N LYS A 19 34.85 7.39 -6.46
CA LYS A 19 34.65 5.93 -6.47
C LYS A 19 33.48 5.60 -5.56
N GLU A 20 32.29 6.01 -5.99
CA GLU A 20 31.10 5.26 -5.63
C GLU A 20 31.30 3.83 -6.14
N ASP A 21 31.23 2.90 -5.21
CA ASP A 21 31.30 1.48 -5.45
C ASP A 21 30.14 1.10 -6.39
N LYS A 22 30.43 0.99 -7.70
CA LYS A 22 29.47 0.58 -8.73
C LYS A 22 29.00 -0.88 -8.58
N SER A 23 29.23 -1.50 -7.42
CA SER A 23 28.90 -2.90 -7.11
C SER A 23 27.66 -3.06 -6.20
N MET A 24 26.97 -1.98 -5.81
CA MET A 24 25.64 -2.03 -5.20
C MET A 24 24.69 -0.96 -5.74
N VAL A 25 24.52 -0.89 -7.06
CA VAL A 25 23.20 -0.48 -7.57
C VAL A 25 22.34 -1.73 -7.50
N VAL A 26 21.88 -2.06 -6.29
CA VAL A 26 20.66 -2.86 -6.18
C VAL A 26 19.61 -1.97 -6.81
N ASN A 27 19.15 -2.30 -8.02
CA ASN A 27 17.92 -1.74 -8.56
C ASN A 27 16.84 -2.08 -7.55
N ASN A 28 16.61 -1.15 -6.62
CA ASN A 28 15.71 -1.31 -5.49
C ASN A 28 14.27 -1.06 -5.97
N ASP A 29 13.94 -1.48 -7.19
CA ASP A 29 12.70 -1.15 -7.90
C ASP A 29 11.53 -2.03 -7.47
N LEU A 30 11.72 -2.86 -6.44
CA LEU A 30 10.70 -3.73 -5.88
C LEU A 30 10.28 -3.22 -4.50
N VAL A 31 8.98 -3.05 -4.33
CA VAL A 31 8.34 -2.81 -3.03
C VAL A 31 8.14 -4.15 -2.34
N SER A 32 8.67 -4.32 -1.14
CA SER A 32 8.58 -5.59 -0.40
C SER A 32 7.25 -5.73 0.35
N ASP A 33 6.88 -6.97 0.73
CA ASP A 33 5.70 -7.19 1.58
C ASP A 33 5.86 -6.52 2.95
N GLU A 34 7.06 -6.57 3.52
CA GLU A 34 7.38 -5.94 4.79
C GLU A 34 7.18 -4.41 4.75
N GLU A 35 7.62 -3.75 3.67
CA GLU A 35 7.38 -2.31 3.46
C GLU A 35 5.89 -2.00 3.43
N CYS A 36 5.10 -2.79 2.71
CA CYS A 36 3.64 -2.65 2.67
C CYS A 36 3.02 -2.84 4.07
N ILE A 37 3.45 -3.86 4.82
CA ILE A 37 2.92 -4.16 6.15
C ILE A 37 3.26 -3.05 7.15
N GLN A 38 4.48 -2.54 7.14
CA GLN A 38 4.89 -1.44 8.02
C GLN A 38 4.11 -0.16 7.71
N LEU A 39 3.95 0.17 6.43
CA LEU A 39 3.11 1.29 6.01
C LEU A 39 1.68 1.12 6.53
N LEU A 40 1.06 -0.04 6.27
CA LEU A 40 -0.32 -0.29 6.66
C LEU A 40 -0.50 -0.22 8.17
N ASN A 41 0.46 -0.73 8.94
CA ASN A 41 0.47 -0.55 10.38
C ASN A 41 0.50 0.95 10.75
N GLU A 42 1.38 1.76 10.15
CA GLU A 42 1.47 3.21 10.40
C GLU A 42 0.13 3.91 10.11
N VAL A 43 -0.41 3.74 8.89
CA VAL A 43 -1.56 4.53 8.41
C VAL A 43 -2.90 4.05 8.94
N LEU A 44 -3.07 2.74 9.17
CA LEU A 44 -4.31 2.20 9.73
C LEU A 44 -4.38 2.37 11.25
N SER A 45 -3.24 2.50 11.94
CA SER A 45 -3.21 2.80 13.37
C SER A 45 -3.64 4.23 13.69
N ASP A 46 -3.51 5.16 12.73
CA ASP A 46 -3.99 6.53 12.89
C ASP A 46 -5.51 6.63 12.64
N THR A 47 -6.27 6.18 13.63
CA THR A 47 -7.74 6.21 13.60
C THR A 47 -8.31 7.57 13.99
N VAL A 48 -7.47 8.59 14.22
CA VAL A 48 -7.89 9.93 14.66
C VAL A 48 -7.70 10.97 13.55
N ASN A 49 -6.56 11.02 12.88
CA ASN A 49 -6.33 12.00 11.82
C ASN A 49 -6.63 11.38 10.45
N LEU A 50 -5.97 10.27 10.13
CA LEU A 50 -6.22 9.58 8.87
C LEU A 50 -7.60 8.94 8.81
N LYS A 51 -8.11 8.34 9.91
CA LYS A 51 -9.46 7.73 9.94
C LYS A 51 -9.73 6.85 8.71
N LEU A 52 -8.76 6.03 8.31
CA LEU A 52 -8.93 5.06 7.22
C LEU A 52 -9.84 3.91 7.65
N ILE A 53 -9.75 3.54 8.93
CA ILE A 53 -10.61 2.58 9.60
C ILE A 53 -11.11 3.16 10.94
N PRO A 54 -12.25 2.69 11.46
CA PRO A 54 -12.78 3.19 12.73
C PRO A 54 -11.94 2.75 13.94
N SER A 55 -11.39 1.52 13.91
CA SER A 55 -10.50 0.99 14.95
C SER A 55 -9.79 -0.27 14.45
N LYS A 56 -8.73 -0.70 15.14
CA LYS A 56 -8.06 -2.00 14.87
C LYS A 56 -8.97 -3.24 15.09
N ARG A 57 -10.15 -3.05 15.69
CA ARG A 57 -11.13 -4.11 15.94
C ARG A 57 -11.96 -4.45 14.70
N ILE A 58 -11.98 -3.60 13.67
CA ILE A 58 -12.61 -3.96 12.40
C ILE A 58 -11.89 -5.15 11.79
N ILE A 59 -12.65 -6.08 11.22
CA ILE A 59 -12.10 -7.24 10.55
C ILE A 59 -11.43 -6.81 9.24
N ILE A 60 -10.19 -7.26 9.05
CA ILE A 60 -9.44 -7.14 7.79
C ILE A 60 -9.36 -8.53 7.17
N SER A 61 -9.76 -8.66 5.91
CA SER A 61 -9.57 -9.89 5.15
C SER A 61 -8.09 -10.11 4.82
N ASN A 62 -7.63 -11.37 4.89
CA ASN A 62 -6.30 -11.78 4.44
C ASN A 62 -6.12 -11.83 2.91
N CYS A 63 -7.19 -11.56 2.18
CA CYS A 63 -7.19 -11.46 0.74
C CYS A 63 -8.28 -10.49 0.28
N ASP A 64 -7.99 -9.78 -0.80
CA ASP A 64 -8.98 -9.01 -1.52
C ASP A 64 -9.48 -9.84 -2.71
N PHE A 65 -10.80 -10.01 -2.81
CA PHE A 65 -11.45 -10.69 -3.93
C PHE A 65 -11.94 -9.70 -4.98
N HIS A 66 -12.12 -8.42 -4.61
CA HIS A 66 -12.36 -7.34 -5.55
C HIS A 66 -11.02 -6.86 -6.06
N ARG A 67 -10.35 -7.67 -6.88
CA ARG A 67 -9.14 -7.22 -7.57
C ARG A 67 -9.39 -5.85 -8.20
N TRP A 68 -8.39 -4.97 -8.20
CA TRP A 68 -8.37 -3.89 -9.19
C TRP A 68 -8.71 -4.53 -10.54
N ASN A 69 -9.87 -4.16 -11.08
CA ASN A 69 -10.25 -4.65 -12.37
C ASN A 69 -9.45 -3.85 -13.40
N LEU A 70 -8.19 -4.26 -13.56
CA LEU A 70 -7.23 -3.69 -14.49
C LEU A 70 -7.62 -3.92 -15.95
N SER A 71 -8.68 -4.68 -16.25
CA SER A 71 -9.26 -4.70 -17.60
C SER A 71 -9.87 -3.35 -17.98
N ALA A 72 -10.20 -2.50 -16.98
CA ALA A 72 -10.46 -1.08 -17.21
C ALA A 72 -9.19 -0.26 -17.51
N PHE A 73 -7.99 -0.81 -17.27
CA PHE A 73 -6.68 -0.18 -17.45
C PHE A 73 -5.90 -0.74 -18.66
N GLU A 74 -6.53 -1.56 -19.51
CA GLU A 74 -5.94 -2.02 -20.77
C GLU A 74 -5.74 -0.88 -21.79
N ASN A 75 -6.39 0.26 -21.57
CA ASN A 75 -6.14 1.49 -22.30
C ASN A 75 -5.00 2.29 -21.63
N TYR A 76 -4.09 2.81 -22.46
CA TYR A 76 -2.97 3.67 -22.03
C TYR A 76 -3.41 4.83 -21.10
N SER A 77 -4.64 5.32 -21.24
CA SER A 77 -5.22 6.44 -20.48
C SER A 77 -5.24 6.25 -18.97
N ASP A 78 -5.35 5.02 -18.48
CA ASP A 78 -5.61 4.76 -17.06
C ASP A 78 -4.32 4.45 -16.29
N TYR A 79 -3.26 4.02 -16.97
CA TYR A 79 -1.90 4.08 -16.42
C TYR A 79 -1.42 5.54 -16.31
N ASP A 80 -1.74 6.37 -17.30
CA ASP A 80 -1.45 7.80 -17.25
C ASP A 80 -2.10 8.46 -16.03
N PHE A 81 -3.33 8.06 -15.69
CA PHE A 81 -3.98 8.49 -14.45
C PHE A 81 -3.17 8.11 -13.20
N LEU A 82 -2.66 6.87 -13.11
CA LEU A 82 -1.81 6.44 -11.99
C LEU A 82 -0.48 7.21 -11.95
N TYR A 83 0.14 7.46 -13.11
CA TYR A 83 1.37 8.24 -13.22
C TYR A 83 1.19 9.69 -12.77
N GLU A 84 0.08 10.33 -13.18
CA GLU A 84 -0.26 11.68 -12.75
C GLU A 84 -0.52 11.74 -11.25
N LEU A 85 -1.31 10.79 -10.74
CA LEU A 85 -1.72 10.77 -9.34
C LEU A 85 -0.54 10.53 -8.39
N LEU A 86 0.31 9.56 -8.73
CA LEU A 86 1.53 9.25 -7.99
C LEU A 86 2.68 10.21 -8.30
N GLU A 87 2.60 11.02 -9.36
CA GLU A 87 3.72 11.80 -9.91
C GLU A 87 4.97 10.92 -10.19
N GLU A 88 4.75 9.69 -10.65
CA GLU A 88 5.81 8.73 -10.98
C GLU A 88 5.90 8.57 -12.50
N LYS A 89 7.07 8.89 -13.05
CA LYS A 89 7.34 8.81 -14.49
C LYS A 89 7.98 7.48 -14.89
N ASP A 90 8.47 6.72 -13.91
CA ASP A 90 8.94 5.36 -14.13
C ASP A 90 7.74 4.41 -14.27
N THR A 91 7.29 4.29 -15.51
CA THR A 91 6.14 3.46 -15.87
C THR A 91 6.40 1.98 -15.61
N ALA A 92 7.63 1.51 -15.75
CA ALA A 92 8.01 0.13 -15.47
C ALA A 92 7.93 -0.19 -13.97
N PHE A 93 8.38 0.73 -13.11
CA PHE A 93 8.28 0.61 -11.66
C PHE A 93 6.82 0.50 -11.17
N VAL A 94 5.95 1.38 -11.66
CA VAL A 94 4.52 1.35 -11.31
C VAL A 94 3.85 0.08 -11.86
N LYS A 95 4.14 -0.27 -13.12
CA LYS A 95 3.60 -1.48 -13.74
C LYS A 95 4.02 -2.75 -12.99
N ASN A 96 5.27 -2.85 -12.53
CA ASN A 96 5.72 -4.01 -11.74
C ASN A 96 4.96 -4.16 -10.42
N GLN A 97 4.60 -3.06 -9.77
CA GLN A 97 3.76 -3.08 -8.56
C GLN A 97 2.32 -3.54 -8.86
N ILE A 98 1.78 -3.14 -10.03
CA ILE A 98 0.46 -3.51 -10.52
C ILE A 98 0.40 -5.01 -10.89
N ASP A 99 1.38 -5.50 -11.66
CA ASP A 99 1.46 -6.90 -12.10
C ASP A 99 1.65 -7.86 -10.91
N THR A 100 2.11 -7.34 -9.77
CA THR A 100 2.28 -8.07 -8.51
C THR A 100 1.12 -7.89 -7.51
N LEU A 101 -0.01 -7.30 -7.94
CA LEU A 101 -1.29 -7.31 -7.22
C LEU A 101 -1.89 -8.73 -7.17
N LYS A 102 -1.20 -9.63 -6.48
CA LYS A 102 -1.76 -10.86 -5.93
C LYS A 102 -2.37 -10.55 -4.56
N CYS A 103 -3.16 -11.47 -4.00
CA CYS A 103 -3.68 -11.32 -2.64
C CYS A 103 -2.52 -10.99 -1.69
N PHE A 104 -2.49 -9.73 -1.26
CA PHE A 104 -1.47 -9.22 -0.37
C PHE A 104 -1.63 -9.90 0.98
N LYS A 105 -0.52 -10.41 1.53
CA LYS A 105 -0.54 -11.18 2.78
C LYS A 105 -0.71 -10.25 3.99
N THR A 106 -1.90 -9.67 4.16
CA THR A 106 -2.23 -8.81 5.32
C THR A 106 -2.19 -9.57 6.65
N THR A 107 -2.05 -10.91 6.65
CA THR A 107 -1.94 -11.75 7.86
C THR A 107 -0.92 -11.24 8.87
N GLU A 108 0.19 -10.64 8.41
CA GLU A 108 1.23 -10.10 9.29
C GLU A 108 0.75 -8.88 10.11
N LEU A 109 -0.33 -8.21 9.70
CA LEU A 109 -0.95 -7.14 10.49
C LEU A 109 -1.45 -7.62 11.86
N LYS A 110 -1.68 -8.93 12.04
CA LYS A 110 -1.98 -9.51 13.37
C LYS A 110 -0.93 -9.16 14.42
N ASN A 111 0.34 -9.09 14.02
CA ASN A 111 1.45 -8.77 14.92
C ASN A 111 1.36 -7.34 15.49
N PHE A 112 0.55 -6.48 14.88
CA PHE A 112 0.31 -5.10 15.31
C PHE A 112 -1.08 -4.90 15.94
N GLY A 113 -1.77 -6.00 16.30
CA GLY A 113 -3.06 -5.98 17.00
C GLY A 113 -4.28 -5.79 16.10
N PHE A 114 -4.15 -5.95 14.79
CA PHE A 114 -5.29 -5.93 13.87
C PHE A 114 -6.02 -7.27 13.84
N GLN A 115 -7.34 -7.22 13.68
CA GLN A 115 -8.20 -8.40 13.52
C GLN A 115 -8.15 -8.90 12.07
N VAL A 116 -7.22 -9.80 11.74
CA VAL A 116 -7.11 -10.34 10.37
C VAL A 116 -7.71 -11.75 10.29
N TYR A 117 -8.55 -12.00 9.29
CA TYR A 117 -9.25 -13.28 9.12
C TYR A 117 -8.93 -13.94 7.79
N ASP A 118 -8.92 -15.27 7.80
CA ASP A 118 -8.67 -16.08 6.61
C ASP A 118 -9.97 -16.28 5.82
N PHE A 119 -10.35 -15.29 5.05
CA PHE A 119 -11.64 -15.27 4.37
C PHE A 119 -11.71 -16.26 3.21
N LYS A 120 -10.58 -16.61 2.58
CA LYS A 120 -10.57 -17.67 1.56
C LYS A 120 -11.22 -18.95 2.10
N LYS A 121 -10.93 -19.31 3.36
CA LYS A 121 -11.56 -20.47 4.03
C LYS A 121 -13.05 -20.31 4.31
N ILE A 122 -13.53 -19.08 4.42
CA ILE A 122 -14.96 -18.78 4.60
C ILE A 122 -15.65 -18.89 3.24
N LEU A 123 -15.11 -18.20 2.22
CA LEU A 123 -15.60 -18.23 0.83
C LEU A 123 -15.69 -19.63 0.25
N ASP A 124 -14.72 -20.50 0.54
CA ASP A 124 -14.74 -21.89 0.05
C ASP A 124 -15.90 -22.72 0.64
N LYS A 125 -16.60 -22.21 1.67
CA LYS A 125 -17.62 -22.95 2.44
C LYS A 125 -19.02 -22.35 2.37
N VAL A 126 -19.17 -21.12 1.89
CA VAL A 126 -20.46 -20.40 1.90
C VAL A 126 -20.70 -19.73 0.56
N GLU A 127 -21.98 -19.61 0.20
CA GLU A 127 -22.38 -18.81 -0.96
C GLU A 127 -22.04 -17.33 -0.73
N TYR A 128 -21.76 -16.60 -1.80
CA TYR A 128 -21.35 -15.19 -1.76
C TYR A 128 -22.34 -14.33 -0.96
N ASP A 129 -23.64 -14.52 -1.19
CA ASP A 129 -24.72 -13.78 -0.51
C ASP A 129 -24.82 -14.10 1.00
N SER A 130 -24.16 -15.16 1.46
CA SER A 130 -24.12 -15.56 2.87
C SER A 130 -22.94 -14.96 3.64
N ILE A 131 -21.95 -14.36 2.95
CA ILE A 131 -20.76 -13.76 3.57
C ILE A 131 -21.13 -12.74 4.65
N PRO A 132 -22.04 -11.76 4.42
CA PRO A 132 -22.37 -10.75 5.43
C PRO A 132 -22.82 -11.37 6.76
N LYS A 133 -23.65 -12.42 6.71
CA LYS A 133 -24.14 -13.14 7.89
C LYS A 133 -23.01 -13.84 8.64
N GLU A 134 -22.03 -14.40 7.93
CA GLU A 134 -20.88 -15.01 8.58
C GLU A 134 -19.97 -13.97 9.23
N ILE A 135 -19.80 -12.80 8.60
CA ILE A 135 -19.02 -11.71 9.19
C ILE A 135 -19.69 -11.15 10.44
N GLU A 136 -21.01 -11.00 10.42
CA GLU A 136 -21.78 -10.58 11.59
C GLU A 136 -21.56 -11.53 12.78
N LYS A 137 -21.65 -12.85 12.55
CA LYS A 137 -21.36 -13.85 13.59
C LYS A 137 -19.94 -13.71 14.14
N ILE A 138 -18.95 -13.47 13.29
CA ILE A 138 -17.56 -13.30 13.72
C ILE A 138 -17.40 -12.02 14.55
N ASN A 139 -17.96 -10.90 14.10
CA ASN A 139 -17.91 -9.63 14.82
C ASN A 139 -18.57 -9.74 16.20
N ILE A 140 -19.74 -10.39 16.30
CA ILE A 140 -20.41 -10.68 17.57
C ILE A 140 -19.52 -11.56 18.46
N SER A 141 -18.97 -12.65 17.93
CA SER A 141 -18.08 -13.55 18.68
C SER A 141 -16.81 -12.87 19.18
N ASN A 142 -16.35 -11.83 18.48
CA ASN A 142 -15.19 -11.03 18.86
C ASN A 142 -15.52 -9.90 19.85
N GLY A 143 -16.78 -9.78 20.28
CA GLY A 143 -17.23 -8.72 21.16
C GLY A 143 -17.33 -7.35 20.48
N ASN A 144 -17.47 -7.31 19.15
CA ASN A 144 -17.63 -6.08 18.38
C ASN A 144 -18.96 -6.04 17.60
N PRO A 145 -20.12 -6.24 18.25
CA PRO A 145 -21.42 -6.28 17.57
C PRO A 145 -21.74 -4.97 16.84
N GLU A 146 -21.13 -3.84 17.23
CA GLU A 146 -21.32 -2.54 16.58
C GLU A 146 -20.84 -2.51 15.13
N PHE A 147 -19.97 -3.44 14.71
CA PHE A 147 -19.54 -3.53 13.32
C PHE A 147 -20.52 -4.29 12.44
N GLY A 148 -21.49 -5.04 12.99
CA GLY A 148 -22.44 -5.82 12.19
C GLY A 148 -21.72 -6.75 11.22
N ASP A 149 -22.10 -6.71 9.95
CA ASP A 149 -21.43 -7.42 8.84
C ASP A 149 -20.20 -6.68 8.28
N GLY A 150 -19.74 -5.63 8.96
CA GLY A 150 -18.64 -4.77 8.54
C GLY A 150 -17.28 -5.47 8.58
N PHE A 151 -16.61 -5.48 7.44
CA PHE A 151 -15.22 -5.85 7.27
C PHE A 151 -14.60 -5.04 6.13
N ILE A 152 -13.28 -5.06 6.04
CA ILE A 152 -12.55 -4.44 4.92
C ILE A 152 -11.60 -5.43 4.27
N MET A 153 -11.31 -5.14 3.01
CA MET A 153 -10.25 -5.73 2.21
C MET A 153 -9.26 -4.63 1.84
N ILE A 154 -7.98 -5.00 1.76
CA ILE A 154 -6.91 -4.05 1.48
C ILE A 154 -6.05 -4.63 0.38
N GLN A 155 -5.89 -3.87 -0.69
CA GLN A 155 -4.99 -4.22 -1.77
C GLN A 155 -3.55 -3.84 -1.40
N ARG A 156 -2.59 -4.47 -2.09
CA ARG A 156 -1.19 -4.05 -1.97
C ARG A 156 -1.10 -2.56 -2.32
N PRO A 157 -0.55 -1.70 -1.44
CA PRO A 157 -0.38 -0.30 -1.74
C PRO A 157 0.62 -0.09 -2.90
N ILE A 158 0.40 0.96 -3.70
CA ILE A 158 1.33 1.34 -4.78
C ILE A 158 2.09 2.59 -4.36
N PHE A 159 3.42 2.52 -4.43
CA PHE A 159 4.31 3.54 -3.91
C PHE A 159 4.87 4.41 -5.03
N ASN A 160 5.09 5.68 -4.70
CA ASN A 160 6.14 6.53 -5.24
C ASN A 160 7.03 6.98 -4.08
N ARG A 161 8.18 6.32 -3.92
CA ARG A 161 9.14 6.60 -2.83
C ARG A 161 9.78 7.99 -2.96
N LYS A 162 9.96 8.51 -4.18
CA LYS A 162 10.62 9.81 -4.41
C LYS A 162 9.76 10.99 -3.98
N ARG A 163 8.44 10.80 -3.98
CA ARG A 163 7.45 11.84 -3.69
C ARG A 163 6.71 11.62 -2.37
N ASP A 164 7.08 10.58 -1.62
CA ASP A 164 6.37 10.12 -0.43
C ASP A 164 4.86 10.02 -0.66
N LYS A 165 4.48 9.44 -1.80
CA LYS A 165 3.09 9.22 -2.21
C LYS A 165 2.76 7.75 -2.25
N ILE A 166 1.58 7.38 -1.77
CA ILE A 166 1.07 6.03 -1.89
C ILE A 166 -0.39 6.07 -2.34
N LEU A 167 -0.73 5.20 -3.28
CA LEU A 167 -2.11 4.87 -3.57
C LEU A 167 -2.51 3.64 -2.76
N LEU A 168 -3.50 3.83 -1.90
CA LEU A 168 -4.07 2.79 -1.04
C LEU A 168 -5.54 2.61 -1.38
N ARG A 169 -5.95 1.37 -1.68
CA ARG A 169 -7.36 1.00 -1.84
C ARG A 169 -7.85 0.23 -0.63
N ILE A 170 -9.03 0.63 -0.16
CA ILE A 170 -9.79 -0.09 0.86
C ILE A 170 -11.12 -0.48 0.24
N ASP A 171 -11.35 -1.78 0.16
CA ASP A 171 -12.56 -2.38 -0.38
C ASP A 171 -13.47 -2.88 0.75
N TYR A 172 -14.75 -2.81 0.48
CA TYR A 172 -15.87 -3.38 1.24
C TYR A 172 -16.57 -4.37 0.30
N MET A 173 -17.54 -5.12 0.83
CA MET A 173 -18.25 -6.16 0.08
C MET A 173 -18.84 -5.70 -1.26
N THR A 174 -19.34 -4.47 -1.34
CA THR A 174 -20.04 -3.94 -2.54
C THR A 174 -19.55 -2.55 -2.94
N SER A 175 -18.41 -2.11 -2.41
CA SER A 175 -17.86 -0.80 -2.75
C SER A 175 -16.37 -0.74 -2.44
N GLY A 176 -15.70 0.27 -2.95
CA GLY A 176 -14.32 0.54 -2.58
C GLY A 176 -13.92 1.98 -2.77
N ILE A 177 -12.83 2.34 -2.10
CA ILE A 177 -12.34 3.70 -2.04
C ILE A 177 -10.83 3.72 -2.27
N ASP A 178 -10.41 4.53 -3.23
CA ASP A 178 -9.01 4.81 -3.49
C ASP A 178 -8.58 6.09 -2.78
N TYR A 179 -7.51 5.99 -2.00
CA TYR A 179 -6.89 7.08 -1.26
C TYR A 179 -5.47 7.33 -1.77
N LEU A 180 -5.19 8.58 -2.15
CA LEU A 180 -3.82 9.05 -2.27
C LEU A 180 -3.36 9.52 -0.88
N LEU A 181 -2.34 8.85 -0.35
CA LEU A 181 -1.62 9.24 0.84
C LEU A 181 -0.39 10.05 0.44
N SER A 182 -0.10 11.12 1.15
CA SER A 182 1.10 11.95 0.93
C SER A 182 1.72 12.31 2.27
N LYS A 183 3.03 12.12 2.41
CA LYS A 183 3.74 12.48 3.64
C LYS A 183 4.15 13.95 3.59
N LYS A 184 3.75 14.73 4.59
CA LYS A 184 4.20 16.12 4.80
C LYS A 184 4.59 16.29 6.26
N ASN A 185 5.77 16.84 6.52
CA ASN A 185 6.27 17.09 7.88
C ASN A 185 6.15 15.85 8.80
N ASN A 186 6.57 14.69 8.31
CA ASN A 186 6.48 13.38 8.98
C ASN A 186 5.06 12.90 9.30
N SER A 187 4.01 13.56 8.82
CA SER A 187 2.62 13.14 8.99
C SER A 187 2.02 12.75 7.65
N TRP A 188 1.16 11.72 7.65
CA TRP A 188 0.43 11.31 6.47
C TRP A 188 -0.85 12.15 6.32
N GLU A 189 -1.09 12.65 5.12
CA GLU A 189 -2.37 13.22 4.70
C GLU A 189 -3.06 12.24 3.74
N LYS A 190 -4.39 12.16 3.77
CA LYS A 190 -5.16 11.39 2.79
C LYS A 190 -6.04 12.27 1.92
N LYS A 191 -6.19 11.89 0.66
CA LYS A 191 -7.17 12.44 -0.29
C LYS A 191 -7.90 11.28 -0.97
N LYS A 192 -9.24 11.30 -0.95
CA LYS A 192 -10.03 10.38 -1.79
C LYS A 192 -9.84 10.78 -3.25
N VAL A 193 -9.48 9.81 -4.09
CA VAL A 193 -9.14 10.04 -5.51
C VAL A 193 -9.95 9.15 -6.46
N GLY A 194 -10.60 8.12 -5.94
CA GLY A 194 -11.41 7.20 -6.71
C GLY A 194 -12.31 6.37 -5.81
N GLY A 195 -13.10 5.52 -6.44
CA GLY A 195 -13.95 4.54 -5.77
C GLY A 195 -14.99 3.95 -6.71
N TRP A 196 -15.57 2.85 -6.28
CA TRP A 196 -16.59 2.11 -7.02
C TRP A 196 -17.69 1.66 -6.06
N MET A 197 -18.85 1.34 -6.62
CA MET A 197 -20.00 0.79 -5.92
C MET A 197 -20.73 -0.13 -6.91
N GLU A 198 -21.08 -1.33 -6.46
CA GLU A 198 -21.91 -2.28 -7.19
C GLU A 198 -23.41 -2.06 -6.94
#